data_AF-A0A3S0K1I5-F1
#
_entry.id   AF-A0A3S0K1I5-F1
#
_cell.length_a   1.000
_cell.length_b   1.000
_cell.length_c   1.000
_cell.angle_alpha   90.00
_cell.angle_beta   90.00
_cell.angle_gamma   90.00
#
_symmetry.space_group_name_H-M   'P 1'
#
loop_
_entity.id
_entity.type
_entity.pdbx_description
1 polymer ?
#
loop_
_entity_poly.entity_id
_entity_poly.type
_entity_poly.pdbx_seq_one_letter_code
_entity_poly.pdbx_strand_id
1 'polypeptide(L)'
;MFDDVIALTILGILLDIKDVEQSFSNITHATLLTLLKLSCFLILVIATYRVIRNLSREENFIENKLNKILSLLKGKESLFAVFFVFILIFATITESIGLHFIIGAFFASMLISKELVGEKHLNTFHNTTNSMAM
;
A
#
# COMPACT_ATOMS: atom_id res chain seq x y z
N MET A 1 14.71 1.08 -2.01
CA MET A 1 13.50 0.22 -1.95
C MET A 1 13.58 -0.81 -0.82
N PHE A 2 14.49 -1.79 -0.85
CA PHE A 2 14.61 -2.74 0.28
C PHE A 2 15.03 -2.03 1.58
N ASP A 3 15.94 -1.05 1.47
CA ASP A 3 16.35 -0.20 2.59
C ASP A 3 15.18 0.61 3.17
N ASP A 4 14.25 1.08 2.33
CA ASP A 4 13.07 1.83 2.77
C ASP A 4 12.09 0.92 3.53
N VAL A 5 11.89 -0.32 3.06
CA VAL A 5 11.08 -1.33 3.76
C VAL A 5 11.66 -1.62 5.13
N ILE A 6 12.99 -1.79 5.23
CA ILE A 6 13.69 -2.05 6.48
C ILE A 6 13.56 -0.84 7.41
N ALA A 7 13.81 0.38 6.91
CA ALA A 7 13.73 1.60 7.71
C ALA A 7 12.31 1.83 8.26
N LEU A 8 11.27 1.61 7.46
CA LEU A 8 9.87 1.73 7.88
C LEU A 8 9.46 0.64 8.87
N THR A 9 10.00 -0.56 8.73
CA THR A 9 9.79 -1.66 9.69
C THR A 9 10.45 -1.33 11.03
N ILE A 10 11.70 -0.85 11.02
CA ILE A 10 12.42 -0.41 12.22
C ILE A 10 11.68 0.74 12.90
N LEU A 11 11.21 1.73 12.13
CA LEU A 11 10.43 2.85 12.66
C LEU A 11 9.11 2.39 13.29
N GLY A 12 8.41 1.45 12.64
CA GLY A 12 7.19 0.86 13.18
C GLY A 12 7.41 0.15 14.51
N ILE A 13 8.49 -0.64 14.62
CA ILE A 13 8.89 -1.32 15.86
C ILE A 13 9.26 -0.29 16.94
N LEU A 14 10.00 0.77 16.59
CA LEU A 14 10.46 1.78 17.54
C LEU A 14 9.30 2.60 18.12
N LEU A 15 8.27 2.86 17.32
CA LEU A 15 7.05 3.55 17.78
C LEU A 15 6.21 2.67 18.71
N ASP A 16 6.16 1.35 18.46
CA ASP A 16 5.42 0.39 19.30
C ASP A 16 6.08 0.20 20.68
N ILE A 17 7.41 0.34 20.77
CA ILE A 17 8.18 0.20 22.03
C ILE A 17 8.08 1.43 22.93
N LYS A 18 7.73 2.61 22.38
CA LYS A 18 7.75 3.88 23.12
C LYS A 18 6.78 3.92 24.31
N ASP A 19 5.70 3.16 24.26
CA ASP A 19 4.63 3.16 25.28
C ASP A 19 4.63 1.91 26.18
N VAL A 20 5.64 1.02 26.08
CA VAL A 20 5.70 -0.24 26.85
C VAL A 20 6.59 -0.07 28.09
N GLU A 21 6.04 -0.35 29.29
CA GLU A 21 6.82 -0.45 30.53
C GLU A 21 8.02 -1.39 30.36
N GLN A 22 9.20 -0.95 30.82
CA GLN A 22 10.50 -1.58 30.57
C GLN A 22 10.72 -2.92 31.31
N SER A 23 9.86 -3.90 31.09
CA SER A 23 10.09 -5.29 31.47
C SER A 23 10.48 -6.10 30.24
N PHE A 24 11.65 -6.75 30.30
CA PHE A 24 12.24 -7.51 29.19
C PHE A 24 11.31 -8.61 28.64
N SER A 25 10.45 -9.18 29.50
CA SER A 25 9.44 -10.16 29.11
C SER A 25 8.31 -9.54 28.28
N ASN A 26 7.87 -8.32 28.60
CA ASN A 26 6.78 -7.67 27.87
C ASN A 26 7.25 -7.14 26.52
N ILE A 27 8.49 -6.65 26.44
CA ILE A 27 9.10 -6.18 25.19
C ILE A 27 9.25 -7.33 24.19
N THR A 28 9.70 -8.50 24.64
CA THR A 28 9.87 -9.68 23.77
C THR A 28 8.53 -10.20 23.25
N HIS A 29 7.50 -10.28 24.10
CA HIS A 29 6.15 -10.65 23.68
C HIS A 29 5.52 -9.63 22.72
N ALA A 30 5.65 -8.32 22.99
CA ALA A 30 5.14 -7.26 22.12
C ALA A 30 5.83 -7.31 20.74
N THR A 31 7.16 -7.41 20.71
CA THR A 31 7.94 -7.49 19.47
C THR A 31 7.54 -8.71 18.64
N LEU A 32 7.37 -9.87 19.26
CA LEU A 32 6.97 -11.10 18.56
C LEU A 32 5.56 -10.97 17.96
N LEU A 33 4.64 -10.35 18.70
CA LEU A 33 3.26 -10.15 18.26
C LEU A 33 3.20 -9.15 17.10
N THR A 34 3.99 -8.08 17.14
CA THR A 34 4.12 -7.09 16.06
C THR A 34 4.77 -7.70 14.82
N LEU A 35 5.76 -8.58 14.98
CA LEU A 35 6.36 -9.33 13.87
C LEU A 35 5.36 -10.27 13.20
N LEU A 36 4.50 -10.93 13.99
CA LEU A 36 3.44 -11.80 13.50
C LEU A 36 2.37 -11.02 12.73
N LYS A 37 1.91 -9.88 13.28
CA LYS A 37 1.01 -8.95 12.57
C LYS A 37 1.60 -8.49 11.24
N LEU A 38 2.88 -8.15 11.21
CA LEU A 38 3.58 -7.72 9.99
C LEU A 38 3.66 -8.87 8.97
N SER A 39 3.94 -10.09 9.40
CA SER A 39 3.94 -11.27 8.53
C SER A 39 2.56 -11.54 7.94
N CYS A 40 1.50 -11.45 8.76
CA CYS A 40 0.10 -11.56 8.31
C CYS A 40 -0.24 -10.50 7.26
N PHE A 41 0.15 -9.24 7.51
CA PHE A 41 -0.05 -8.16 6.55
C PHE A 41 0.70 -8.41 5.22
N LEU A 42 1.93 -8.92 5.27
CA LEU A 42 2.72 -9.23 4.08
C LEU A 42 2.06 -10.34 3.24
N ILE A 43 1.46 -11.34 3.88
CA ILE A 43 0.64 -12.36 3.19
C ILE A 43 -0.55 -11.72 2.48
N LEU A 44 -1.25 -10.76 3.12
CA LEU A 44 -2.36 -10.03 2.50
C LEU A 44 -1.90 -9.23 1.26
N VAL A 45 -0.73 -8.58 1.33
CA VAL A 45 -0.13 -7.87 0.19
C VAL A 45 0.17 -8.83 -0.96
N ILE A 46 0.80 -9.98 -0.68
CA ILE A 46 1.10 -11.01 -1.69
C ILE A 46 -0.18 -11.57 -2.30
N ALA A 47 -1.19 -11.86 -1.48
CA ALA A 47 -2.48 -12.34 -1.94
C ALA A 47 -3.15 -11.32 -2.87
N THR A 48 -3.11 -10.04 -2.51
CA THR A 48 -3.63 -8.94 -3.34
C THR A 48 -2.87 -8.85 -4.66
N TYR A 49 -1.54 -8.88 -4.64
CA TYR A 49 -0.72 -8.92 -5.86
C TYR A 49 -1.13 -10.08 -6.78
N ARG A 50 -1.30 -11.28 -6.21
CA ARG A 50 -1.69 -12.47 -6.96
C ARG A 50 -3.09 -12.33 -7.56
N VAL A 51 -4.04 -11.78 -6.81
CA VAL A 51 -5.40 -11.49 -7.30
C VAL A 51 -5.35 -10.50 -8.45
N ILE A 52 -4.67 -9.36 -8.28
CA ILE A 52 -4.61 -8.34 -9.33
C ILE A 52 -3.90 -8.91 -10.58
N ARG A 53 -2.80 -9.65 -10.42
CA ARG A 53 -2.10 -10.31 -11.53
C ARG A 53 -2.98 -11.33 -12.26
N ASN A 54 -3.77 -12.11 -11.51
CA ASN A 54 -4.69 -13.08 -12.11
C ASN A 54 -5.84 -12.39 -12.87
N LEU A 55 -6.34 -11.27 -12.35
CA LEU A 55 -7.36 -10.45 -13.01
C LEU A 55 -6.82 -9.67 -14.22
N SER A 56 -5.54 -9.32 -14.21
CA SER A 56 -4.84 -8.67 -15.34
C SER A 56 -4.48 -9.66 -16.47
N ARG A 57 -4.71 -10.97 -16.25
CA ARG A 57 -4.38 -12.02 -17.22
C ARG A 57 -5.40 -12.13 -18.36
N GLU A 58 -6.62 -11.63 -18.16
CA GLU A 58 -7.56 -11.36 -19.24
C GLU A 58 -7.30 -9.95 -19.77
N GLU A 59 -6.93 -9.84 -21.05
CA GLU A 59 -6.64 -8.54 -21.68
C GLU A 59 -7.77 -7.53 -21.40
N ASN A 60 -7.38 -6.38 -20.85
CA ASN A 60 -8.22 -5.21 -20.59
C ASN A 60 -9.18 -5.27 -19.40
N PHE A 61 -9.21 -6.30 -18.53
CA PHE A 61 -10.20 -6.32 -17.43
C PHE A 61 -9.99 -5.21 -16.38
N ILE A 62 -8.74 -5.00 -15.96
CA ILE A 62 -8.37 -3.94 -15.00
C ILE A 62 -8.57 -2.56 -15.61
N GLU A 63 -8.12 -2.36 -16.85
CA GLU A 63 -8.29 -1.11 -17.60
C GLU A 63 -9.78 -0.78 -17.81
N ASN A 64 -10.61 -1.77 -18.14
CA ASN A 64 -12.03 -1.55 -18.39
C ASN A 64 -12.79 -1.22 -17.09
N LYS A 65 -12.40 -1.83 -15.95
CA LYS A 65 -12.93 -1.45 -14.62
C LYS A 65 -12.45 -0.06 -14.20
N LEU A 66 -11.17 0.25 -14.40
CA LEU A 66 -10.62 1.58 -14.17
C LEU A 66 -11.37 2.62 -15.00
N ASN A 67 -11.53 2.41 -16.30
CA ASN A 67 -12.29 3.28 -17.19
C ASN A 67 -13.75 3.45 -16.76
N LYS A 68 -14.39 2.41 -16.22
CA LYS A 68 -15.75 2.53 -15.65
C LYS A 68 -15.78 3.40 -14.39
N ILE A 69 -14.78 3.31 -13.52
CA ILE A 69 -14.64 4.16 -12.34
C ILE A 69 -14.30 5.60 -12.76
N LEU A 70 -13.35 5.78 -13.68
CA LEU A 70 -12.96 7.08 -14.22
C LEU A 70 -14.13 7.80 -14.91
N SER A 71 -14.97 7.05 -15.63
CA SER A 71 -16.15 7.61 -16.30
C SER A 71 -17.25 8.03 -15.32
N LEU A 72 -17.37 7.38 -14.15
CA LEU A 72 -18.23 7.83 -13.05
C LEU A 72 -17.71 9.11 -12.39
N LEU A 73 -16.40 9.22 -12.21
CA LEU A 73 -15.77 10.37 -11.55
C LEU A 73 -15.60 11.60 -12.47
N LYS A 74 -15.90 11.51 -13.78
CA LYS A 74 -15.98 12.62 -14.76
C LYS A 74 -14.92 13.73 -14.58
N GLY A 75 -13.65 13.38 -14.34
CA GLY A 75 -12.58 14.37 -14.11
C GLY A 75 -11.23 13.94 -14.67
N LYS A 76 -10.46 14.90 -15.22
CA LYS A 76 -9.11 14.69 -15.78
C LYS A 76 -8.10 14.13 -14.76
N GLU A 77 -8.35 14.31 -13.47
CA GLU A 77 -7.49 13.89 -12.35
C GLU A 77 -8.00 12.63 -11.63
N SER A 78 -9.08 12.02 -12.12
CA SER A 78 -9.77 10.93 -11.44
C SER A 78 -8.90 9.69 -11.19
N LEU A 79 -7.87 9.47 -12.01
CA LEU A 79 -6.98 8.32 -11.86
C LEU A 79 -6.09 8.44 -10.61
N PHE A 80 -5.61 9.65 -10.34
CA PHE A 80 -4.82 9.95 -9.14
C PHE A 80 -5.64 9.69 -7.87
N ALA A 81 -6.90 10.16 -7.85
CA ALA A 81 -7.80 9.94 -6.73
C ALA A 81 -8.07 8.46 -6.46
N VAL A 82 -8.21 7.63 -7.51
CA VAL A 82 -8.40 6.18 -7.37
C VAL A 82 -7.18 5.51 -6.72
N PHE A 83 -5.97 5.86 -7.13
CA PHE A 83 -4.76 5.34 -6.49
C PHE A 83 -4.59 5.84 -5.06
N PHE A 84 -4.94 7.10 -4.79
CA PHE A 84 -4.86 7.65 -3.45
C PHE A 84 -5.84 6.94 -2.50
N VAL A 85 -7.08 6.70 -2.94
CA VAL A 85 -8.06 5.91 -2.19
C VAL A 85 -7.58 4.48 -1.98
N PHE A 86 -6.96 3.86 -2.99
CA PHE A 86 -6.37 2.53 -2.86
C PHE A 86 -5.27 2.48 -1.78
N ILE A 87 -4.35 3.45 -1.79
CA ILE A 87 -3.29 3.59 -0.79
C ILE A 87 -3.89 3.79 0.60
N LEU A 88 -4.91 4.64 0.73
CA LEU A 88 -5.61 4.91 2.00
C LEU A 88 -6.28 3.67 2.57
N ILE A 89 -6.96 2.85 1.74
CA ILE A 89 -7.59 1.61 2.18
C ILE A 89 -6.56 0.69 2.85
N PHE A 90 -5.41 0.49 2.19
CA PHE A 90 -4.34 -0.32 2.75
C PHE A 90 -3.76 0.27 4.03
N ALA A 91 -3.53 1.57 4.05
CA ALA A 91 -2.98 2.26 5.21
C ALA A 91 -3.92 2.15 6.43
N THR A 92 -5.24 2.31 6.25
CA THR A 92 -6.25 2.10 7.29
C THR A 92 -6.33 0.64 7.74
N ILE A 93 -6.22 -0.34 6.83
CA ILE A 93 -6.19 -1.77 7.20
C ILE A 93 -4.96 -2.06 8.08
N THR A 94 -3.78 -1.55 7.68
CA THR A 94 -2.54 -1.74 8.43
C THR A 94 -2.62 -1.11 9.81
N GLU A 95 -3.15 0.11 9.92
CA GLU A 95 -3.40 0.78 11.21
C GLU A 95 -4.38 0.00 12.09
N SER A 96 -5.46 -0.53 11.51
CA SER A 96 -6.46 -1.32 12.23
C SER A 96 -5.90 -2.65 12.77
N ILE A 97 -4.88 -3.22 12.11
CA ILE A 97 -4.15 -4.42 12.58
C ILE A 97 -3.19 -4.05 13.73
N GLY A 98 -2.97 -2.75 13.98
CA GLY A 98 -2.05 -2.24 14.98
C GLY A 98 -0.61 -2.18 14.49
N LEU A 99 -0.41 -1.92 13.19
CA LEU A 99 0.87 -1.60 12.59
C LEU A 99 0.86 -0.12 12.18
N HIS A 100 2.03 0.48 11.95
CA HIS A 100 2.08 1.88 11.55
C HIS A 100 1.45 2.11 10.17
N PHE A 101 0.58 3.12 10.05
CA PHE A 101 -0.13 3.51 8.83
C PHE A 101 0.79 3.59 7.58
N ILE A 102 2.00 4.11 7.77
CA ILE A 102 3.01 4.27 6.71
C ILE A 102 3.38 2.96 6.00
N ILE A 103 3.34 1.83 6.72
CA ILE A 103 3.68 0.52 6.19
C ILE A 103 2.64 0.13 5.14
N GLY A 104 1.36 0.32 5.46
CA GLY A 104 0.27 0.04 4.53
C GLY A 104 0.32 0.91 3.29
N ALA A 105 0.54 2.22 3.47
CA ALA A 105 0.67 3.16 2.37
C ALA A 105 1.83 2.80 1.42
N PHE A 106 2.98 2.41 1.97
CA PHE A 106 4.16 2.02 1.21
C PHE A 106 3.95 0.73 0.43
N PHE A 107 3.43 -0.33 1.05
CA PHE A 107 3.18 -1.58 0.34
C PHE A 107 2.09 -1.43 -0.72
N ALA A 108 1.08 -0.59 -0.49
CA ALA A 108 0.06 -0.28 -1.49
C ALA A 108 0.64 0.47 -2.70
N SER A 109 1.51 1.45 -2.49
CA SER A 109 2.15 2.16 -3.59
C SER A 109 3.04 1.23 -4.42
N MET A 110 3.69 0.24 -3.79
CA MET A 110 4.45 -0.79 -4.52
C MET A 110 3.56 -1.71 -5.37
N LEU A 111 2.30 -1.94 -4.98
CA LEU A 111 1.35 -2.70 -5.81
C LEU A 111 0.96 -1.92 -7.08
N ILE A 112 1.06 -0.60 -7.08
CA ILE A 112 0.79 0.25 -8.24
C ILE A 112 2.03 0.25 -9.14
N SER A 113 2.22 -0.81 -9.93
CA SER A 113 3.35 -0.95 -10.86
C SER A 113 2.92 -0.95 -12.34
N LYS A 114 3.87 -0.66 -13.25
CA LYS A 114 3.65 -0.62 -14.71
C LYS A 114 3.06 -1.92 -15.25
N GLU A 115 3.48 -3.04 -14.68
CA GLU A 115 3.03 -4.39 -15.03
C GLU A 115 1.59 -4.68 -14.60
N LEU A 116 1.08 -3.94 -13.61
CA LEU A 116 -0.22 -4.20 -12.98
C LEU A 116 -1.31 -3.20 -13.44
N VAL A 117 -0.91 -1.96 -13.74
CA VAL A 117 -1.81 -0.84 -14.02
C VAL A 117 -1.79 -0.42 -15.49
N GLY A 118 -0.77 -0.83 -16.25
CA GLY A 118 -0.57 -0.45 -17.65
C GLY A 118 0.20 0.88 -17.79
N GLU A 119 1.09 0.93 -18.78
CA GLU A 119 2.06 2.01 -18.96
C GLU A 119 1.40 3.39 -19.19
N LYS A 120 0.27 3.40 -19.90
CA LYS A 120 -0.48 4.62 -20.24
C LYS A 120 -1.10 5.30 -19.02
N HIS A 121 -1.62 4.52 -18.08
CA HIS A 121 -2.22 5.03 -16.84
C HIS A 121 -1.14 5.52 -15.86
N LEU A 122 -0.01 4.82 -15.77
CA LEU A 122 1.11 5.26 -14.94
C LEU A 122 1.80 6.52 -15.47
N ASN A 123 1.92 6.68 -16.79
CA ASN A 123 2.44 7.92 -17.38
C ASN A 123 1.49 9.11 -17.14
N THR A 124 0.18 8.89 -17.15
CA THR A 124 -0.81 9.93 -16.82
C THR A 124 -0.66 10.36 -15.35
N PHE A 125 -0.53 9.40 -14.44
CA PHE A 125 -0.27 9.67 -13.01
C PHE A 125 1.02 10.49 -12.81
N HIS A 126 2.12 10.07 -13.44
CA HIS A 126 3.41 10.77 -13.33
C HIS A 126 3.34 12.21 -13.84
N ASN A 127 2.69 12.44 -14.99
CA ASN A 127 2.53 13.78 -15.57
C ASN A 127 1.64 14.68 -14.70
N THR A 128 0.56 14.16 -14.13
CA THR A 128 -0.30 14.93 -13.23
C THR A 128 0.42 15.29 -11.93
N THR A 129 1.15 14.36 -11.31
CA THR A 129 1.93 14.65 -10.09
C THR A 129 3.03 15.69 -10.35
N ASN A 130 3.77 15.58 -11.46
CA ASN A 130 4.77 16.60 -11.82
C ASN A 130 4.14 17.98 -12.06
N SER A 131 2.92 18.04 -12.60
CA SER A 131 2.21 19.32 -12.79
C SER A 131 1.68 19.93 -11.49
N MET A 132 1.51 19.14 -10.43
CA MET A 132 1.08 19.62 -9.11
C MET A 132 2.26 19.96 -8.20
N ALA A 133 3.44 19.38 -8.45
CA ALA A 133 4.65 19.60 -7.68
C ALA A 133 5.51 20.79 -8.18
N MET A 134 5.10 21.43 -9.28
CA MET A 134 5.68 22.66 -9.84
C MET A 134 4.76 23.85 -9.57
#